data_AF-A0A6B3FYC9-F1
#
_entry.id   AF-A0A6B3FYC9-F1
#
_cell.length_a   1.000
_cell.length_b   1.000
_cell.length_c   1.000
_cell.angle_alpha   90.00
_cell.angle_beta   90.00
_cell.angle_gamma   90.00
#
_symmetry.space_group_name_H-M   'P 1'
#
loop_
_entity.id
_entity.type
_entity.pdbx_description
1 polymer ?
#
loop_
_entity_poly.entity_id
_entity_poly.type
_entity_poly.pdbx_seq_one_letter_code
_entity_poly.pdbx_strand_id
1 'polypeptide(L)'
;MPASRPGGPAVTTTDADTSPGTSPDTALDFADRADFEDADRGLVAGPANAKITAADGRVVWDFDATAFLRGDCPDTAHPSLWRQSQLCARAGLYEVTE
;
A
#
# COMPACT_ATOMS: atom_id res chain seq x y z
N MET A 1 -0.35 23.65 32.73
CA MET A 1 0.55 22.50 32.93
C MET A 1 0.06 21.36 32.03
N PRO A 2 0.60 21.15 30.81
CA PRO A 2 0.27 19.93 30.07
C PRO A 2 1.11 18.78 30.63
N ALA A 3 0.44 17.72 31.08
CA ALA A 3 1.09 16.49 31.50
C ALA A 3 1.67 15.78 30.27
N SER A 4 2.99 15.60 30.25
CA SER A 4 3.70 14.79 29.26
C SER A 4 3.19 13.36 29.28
N ARG A 5 2.66 12.91 28.14
CA ARG A 5 2.34 11.49 27.90
C ARG A 5 3.67 10.76 27.63
N PRO A 6 3.97 9.65 28.32
CA PRO A 6 5.21 8.91 28.11
C PRO A 6 5.25 8.34 26.69
N GLY A 7 6.42 8.45 26.05
CA GLY A 7 6.67 7.98 24.71
C GLY A 7 6.33 6.49 24.58
N GLY A 8 5.47 6.18 23.60
CA GLY A 8 5.32 4.80 23.15
C GLY A 8 6.65 4.29 22.62
N PRO A 9 6.93 2.98 22.69
CA PRO A 9 8.19 2.45 22.21
C PRO A 9 8.36 2.82 20.73
N ALA A 10 9.50 3.40 20.40
CA ALA A 10 9.97 3.46 19.03
C ALA A 10 9.92 2.02 18.50
N VAL A 11 9.22 1.81 17.38
CA VAL A 11 9.30 0.56 16.64
C VAL A 11 10.72 0.49 16.08
N THR A 12 11.64 -0.04 16.89
CA THR A 12 12.94 -0.47 16.42
C THR A 12 12.65 -1.61 15.46
N THR A 13 12.85 -1.38 14.16
CA THR A 13 12.99 -2.45 13.17
C THR A 13 14.10 -3.35 13.68
N THR A 14 13.70 -4.38 14.40
CA THR A 14 14.58 -5.44 14.86
C THR A 14 14.73 -6.37 13.68
N ASP A 15 15.97 -6.56 13.26
CA ASP A 15 16.39 -7.45 12.16
C ASP A 15 15.86 -8.88 12.41
N ALA A 16 14.65 -9.14 11.90
CA ALA A 16 14.02 -10.47 11.94
C ALA A 16 14.06 -11.15 10.56
N ASP A 17 14.79 -10.58 9.58
CA ASP A 17 15.09 -11.25 8.31
C ASP A 17 16.53 -11.82 8.34
N THR A 18 16.79 -12.69 9.31
CA THR A 18 18.00 -13.52 9.28
C THR A 18 17.61 -14.96 9.62
N SER A 19 16.77 -15.53 8.77
CA SER A 19 16.63 -16.98 8.67
C SER A 19 17.47 -17.46 7.49
N PRO A 20 18.44 -18.38 7.66
CA PRO A 20 19.13 -19.00 6.55
C PRO A 20 18.22 -20.08 5.95
N GLY A 21 17.21 -19.62 5.21
CA GLY A 21 16.31 -20.46 4.42
C GLY A 21 16.11 -19.76 3.09
N THR A 22 16.94 -20.10 2.10
CA THR A 22 16.80 -19.78 0.67
C THR A 22 16.16 -18.40 0.40
N SER A 23 16.95 -17.34 0.38
CA SER A 23 16.50 -16.00 0.00
C SER A 23 15.73 -16.05 -1.34
N PRO A 24 14.40 -15.77 -1.37
CA PRO A 24 13.62 -15.83 -2.59
C PRO A 24 13.85 -14.63 -3.53
N ASP A 25 14.60 -13.61 -3.08
CA ASP A 25 14.88 -12.39 -3.85
C ASP A 25 15.56 -12.64 -5.19
N THR A 26 16.25 -13.77 -5.36
CA THR A 26 16.92 -14.11 -6.63
C THR A 26 15.95 -14.63 -7.69
N ALA A 27 14.69 -14.93 -7.35
CA ALA A 27 13.72 -15.56 -8.25
C ALA A 27 12.50 -14.68 -8.61
N LEU A 28 12.38 -13.46 -8.08
CA LEU A 28 11.27 -12.56 -8.38
C LEU A 28 11.63 -11.63 -9.55
N ASP A 29 10.91 -11.79 -10.67
CA ASP A 29 11.03 -10.90 -11.82
C ASP A 29 10.26 -9.59 -11.58
N PHE A 30 10.94 -8.59 -11.04
CA PHE A 30 10.38 -7.26 -10.84
C PHE A 30 10.26 -6.44 -12.14
N ALA A 31 10.86 -6.90 -13.24
CA ALA A 31 10.70 -6.28 -14.54
C ALA A 31 9.37 -6.66 -15.20
N ASP A 32 8.72 -7.73 -14.75
CA ASP A 32 7.35 -8.07 -15.17
C ASP A 32 6.35 -7.04 -14.62
N ARG A 33 5.71 -6.33 -15.54
CA ARG A 33 4.72 -5.28 -15.28
C ARG A 33 3.30 -5.67 -15.70
N ALA A 34 3.05 -6.91 -16.12
CA ALA A 34 1.74 -7.36 -16.60
C ALA A 34 0.62 -7.09 -15.56
N ASP A 35 0.88 -7.35 -14.27
CA ASP A 35 -0.09 -7.09 -13.20
C ASP A 35 -0.52 -5.61 -13.13
N PHE A 36 0.37 -4.67 -13.48
CA PHE A 36 0.04 -3.25 -13.49
C PHE A 36 -0.87 -2.90 -14.68
N GLU A 37 -0.58 -3.45 -15.85
CA GLU A 37 -1.42 -3.27 -17.03
C GLU A 37 -2.81 -3.88 -16.82
N ASP A 38 -2.87 -5.08 -16.22
CA ASP A 38 -4.11 -5.76 -15.87
C ASP A 38 -4.92 -4.98 -14.81
N ALA A 39 -4.26 -4.40 -13.80
CA ALA A 39 -4.91 -3.62 -12.76
C ALA A 39 -5.45 -2.27 -13.25
N ASP A 40 -4.91 -1.74 -14.35
CA ASP A 40 -5.37 -0.49 -14.97
C ASP A 40 -6.41 -0.75 -16.10
N ARG A 41 -6.52 -2.00 -16.58
CA ARG A 41 -7.45 -2.39 -17.65
C ARG A 41 -8.90 -2.19 -17.23
N GLY A 42 -9.65 -1.47 -18.07
CA GLY A 42 -11.09 -1.27 -17.87
C GLY A 42 -11.46 -0.21 -16.83
N LEU A 43 -10.51 0.62 -16.36
CA LEU A 43 -10.82 1.71 -15.44
C LEU A 43 -11.79 2.71 -16.08
N VAL A 44 -13.00 2.81 -15.52
CA VAL A 44 -14.07 3.73 -15.97
C VAL A 44 -13.99 5.05 -15.20
N ALA A 45 -13.80 4.98 -13.88
CA ALA A 45 -13.72 6.16 -13.02
C ALA A 45 -12.97 5.84 -11.71
N GLY A 46 -12.18 6.81 -11.21
CA GLY A 46 -11.63 6.74 -9.86
C GLY A 46 -12.69 7.02 -8.77
N PRO A 47 -12.33 6.93 -7.48
CA PRO A 47 -13.23 7.26 -6.39
C PRO A 47 -13.72 8.71 -6.50
N ALA A 48 -15.03 8.93 -6.42
CA ALA A 48 -15.62 10.26 -6.55
C ALA A 48 -15.20 11.23 -5.43
N ASN A 49 -14.80 10.70 -4.27
CA ASN A 49 -14.29 11.44 -3.14
C ASN A 49 -13.02 10.76 -2.61
N ALA A 50 -12.06 11.54 -2.15
CA ALA A 50 -10.88 11.01 -1.48
C ALA A 50 -11.22 10.27 -0.17
N LYS A 51 -12.30 10.66 0.52
CA LYS A 51 -12.72 10.06 1.79
C LYS A 51 -14.19 9.71 1.78
N ILE A 52 -14.52 8.55 2.33
CA ILE A 52 -15.89 8.13 2.60
C ILE A 52 -16.17 8.40 4.07
N THR A 53 -17.22 9.18 4.35
CA THR A 53 -17.62 9.54 5.71
C THR A 53 -18.96 8.91 6.07
N ALA A 54 -19.11 8.56 7.34
CA ALA A 54 -20.39 8.19 7.92
C ALA A 54 -21.23 9.45 8.21
N ALA A 55 -22.53 9.27 8.46
CA ALA A 55 -23.45 10.38 8.75
C ALA A 55 -23.08 11.19 10.00
N ASP A 56 -22.30 10.60 10.92
CA ASP A 56 -21.76 11.25 12.12
C ASP A 56 -20.46 12.06 11.85
N GLY A 57 -20.00 12.11 10.59
CA GLY A 57 -18.80 12.82 10.18
C GLY A 57 -17.49 12.05 10.32
N ARG A 58 -17.51 10.81 10.84
CA ARG A 58 -16.31 9.98 10.95
C ARG A 58 -15.87 9.47 9.58
N VAL A 59 -14.56 9.51 9.32
CA VAL A 59 -13.97 8.88 8.13
C VAL A 59 -14.03 7.36 8.28
N VAL A 60 -14.74 6.70 7.36
CA VAL A 60 -14.84 5.24 7.26
C VAL A 60 -13.75 4.70 6.36
N TRP A 61 -13.41 5.43 5.31
CA TRP A 61 -12.35 5.06 4.38
C TRP A 61 -11.65 6.31 3.83
N ASP A 62 -10.34 6.24 3.64
CA ASP A 62 -9.52 7.33 3.12
C ASP A 62 -8.60 6.79 2.03
N PHE A 63 -8.93 7.07 0.77
CA PHE A 63 -8.13 6.65 -0.39
C PHE A 63 -6.78 7.40 -0.45
N ASP A 64 -6.65 8.55 0.21
CA ASP A 64 -5.39 9.29 0.29
C ASP A 64 -4.43 8.69 1.33
N ALA A 65 -4.90 7.81 2.23
CA ALA A 65 -4.06 7.17 3.23
C ALA A 65 -2.93 6.34 2.59
N THR A 66 -3.14 5.84 1.38
CA THR A 66 -2.17 5.05 0.60
C THR A 66 -1.41 5.87 -0.45
N ALA A 67 -1.56 7.20 -0.45
CA ALA A 67 -0.92 8.09 -1.44
C ALA A 67 0.60 7.97 -1.50
N PHE A 68 1.25 7.61 -0.38
CA PHE A 68 2.69 7.44 -0.28
C PHE A 68 3.23 6.28 -1.13
N LEU A 69 2.39 5.31 -1.50
CA LEU A 69 2.78 4.17 -2.33
C LEU A 69 3.13 4.55 -3.77
N ARG A 70 2.81 5.79 -4.21
CA ARG A 70 3.21 6.29 -5.54
C ARG A 70 4.71 6.59 -5.66
N GLY A 71 5.45 6.57 -4.55
CA GLY A 71 6.89 6.79 -4.52
C GLY A 71 7.70 5.48 -4.62
N ASP A 72 9.02 5.63 -4.48
CA ASP A 72 9.95 4.51 -4.45
C ASP A 72 9.80 3.68 -3.17
N CYS A 73 10.14 2.39 -3.26
CA CYS A 73 10.13 1.49 -2.11
C CYS A 73 11.16 1.96 -1.08
N PRO A 74 10.77 2.26 0.17
CA PRO A 74 11.73 2.58 1.22
C PRO A 74 12.48 1.32 1.68
N ASP A 75 13.69 1.51 2.23
CA ASP A 75 14.53 0.43 2.75
C ASP A 75 13.87 -0.37 3.91
N THR A 76 12.85 0.22 4.54
CA THR A 76 12.10 -0.40 5.65
C THR A 76 10.95 -1.30 5.18
N ALA A 77 10.69 -1.39 3.87
CA ALA A 77 9.63 -2.21 3.30
C ALA A 77 10.21 -3.25 2.34
N HIS A 78 9.64 -4.45 2.36
CA HIS A 78 10.03 -5.49 1.41
C HIS A 78 9.55 -5.14 -0.02
N PRO A 79 10.40 -5.22 -1.07
CA PRO A 79 10.04 -4.79 -2.43
C PRO A 79 8.79 -5.48 -3.01
N SER A 80 8.62 -6.78 -2.77
CA SER A 80 7.43 -7.52 -3.20
C SER A 80 6.15 -7.00 -2.53
N LEU A 81 6.18 -6.72 -1.22
CA LEU A 81 5.03 -6.16 -0.52
C LEU A 81 4.72 -4.74 -1.00
N TRP A 82 5.76 -3.95 -1.31
CA TRP A 82 5.59 -2.62 -1.87
C TRP A 82 4.92 -2.64 -3.24
N ARG A 83 5.37 -3.54 -4.15
CA ARG A 83 4.73 -3.77 -5.45
C ARG A 83 3.26 -4.16 -5.29
N GLN A 84 2.97 -5.12 -4.40
CA GLN A 84 1.60 -5.56 -4.16
C GLN A 84 0.72 -4.45 -3.56
N SER A 85 1.27 -3.66 -2.65
CA SER A 85 0.54 -2.54 -2.04
C SER A 85 0.18 -1.48 -3.10
N GLN A 86 1.08 -1.21 -4.05
CA GLN A 86 0.79 -0.32 -5.18
C GLN A 86 -0.34 -0.84 -6.06
N LEU A 87 -0.40 -2.15 -6.30
CA LEU A 87 -1.50 -2.77 -7.05
C LEU A 87 -2.82 -2.64 -6.29
N CYS A 88 -2.85 -2.98 -5.00
CA CYS A 88 -4.05 -2.89 -4.16
C CYS A 88 -4.54 -1.44 -3.93
N ALA A 89 -3.66 -0.45 -4.02
CA ALA A 89 -4.03 0.96 -3.87
C ALA A 89 -4.77 1.54 -5.09
N ARG A 90 -4.81 0.82 -6.21
CA ARG A 90 -5.61 1.19 -7.39
C ARG A 90 -7.08 0.94 -7.09
N ALA A 91 -7.80 2.03 -6.84
CA ALA A 91 -9.23 1.99 -6.58
C ALA A 91 -9.98 2.69 -7.71
N GLY A 92 -11.15 2.16 -8.05
CA GLY A 92 -11.99 2.71 -9.10
C GLY A 92 -13.15 1.79 -9.44
N LEU A 93 -14.00 2.26 -10.34
CA LEU A 93 -14.98 1.46 -11.06
C LEU A 93 -14.30 0.89 -12.31
N TYR A 94 -14.42 -0.42 -12.49
CA TYR A 94 -13.80 -1.13 -13.61
C TYR A 94 -14.86 -1.89 -14.42
N GLU A 95 -14.71 -1.83 -15.74
CA GLU A 95 -15.40 -2.68 -16.70
C GLU A 95 -14.54 -3.91 -16.96
N VAL A 96 -15.14 -5.10 -16.81
CA VAL A 96 -14.42 -6.37 -16.96
C VAL A 96 -14.70 -7.01 -18.32
N THR A 97 -15.93 -6.86 -18.81
CA THR A 97 -16.42 -7.41 -20.07
C THR A 97 -17.70 -6.67 -20.47
N GLU A 98 -18.13 -6.81 -21.73
CA GLU A 98 -19.37 -6.21 -22.26
C GLU A 98 -20.64 -6.94 -21.79
#